data_AF-A0A0Q7WDB3-F1
#
_entry.id   AF-A0A0Q7WDB3-F1
#
_cell.length_a   1.000
_cell.length_b   1.000
_cell.length_c   1.000
_cell.angle_alpha   90.00
_cell.angle_beta   90.00
_cell.angle_gamma   90.00
#
_symmetry.space_group_name_H-M   'P 1'
#
loop_
_entity.id
_entity.type
_entity.pdbx_description
1 polymer ?
#
loop_
_entity_poly.entity_id
_entity_poly.type
_entity_poly.pdbx_seq_one_letter_code
_entity_poly.pdbx_strand_id
1 'polypeptide(L)'
;MFDRDTGSVDPAVVAYWRENFDIAHRMKRDWPSLKADLDGKIHLLVGTADTFYLDGSAQKLQAVMEGLKAKTDFRFISNKTHFDLYQQGENKMALLDQISWEMYAVARPNSDLKPTAK
;
A
#
# COMPACT_ATOMS: atom_id res chain seq x y z
N MET A 1 -3.00 -11.93 -20.69
CA MET A 1 -2.46 -12.71 -19.55
C MET A 1 -2.98 -14.12 -19.61
N PHE A 2 -4.29 -14.32 -19.74
CA PHE A 2 -4.87 -15.60 -20.16
C PHE A 2 -5.86 -15.36 -21.29
N ASP A 3 -6.06 -16.39 -22.10
CA ASP A 3 -7.09 -16.47 -23.12
C ASP A 3 -8.47 -16.65 -22.47
N ARG A 4 -9.44 -15.80 -22.82
CA ARG A 4 -10.74 -15.74 -22.11
C ARG A 4 -11.64 -16.93 -22.39
N ASP A 5 -11.47 -17.59 -23.53
CA ASP A 5 -12.33 -18.69 -23.97
C ASP A 5 -11.82 -20.04 -23.47
N THR A 6 -10.50 -20.21 -23.42
CA THR A 6 -9.83 -21.47 -23.04
C THR A 6 -9.27 -21.45 -21.63
N GLY A 7 -9.06 -20.28 -21.04
CA GLY A 7 -8.36 -20.12 -19.76
C GLY A 7 -6.84 -20.32 -19.86
N SER A 8 -6.30 -20.56 -21.06
CA SER A 8 -4.86 -20.80 -21.26
C SER A 8 -4.06 -19.57 -20.87
N VAL A 9 -3.07 -19.74 -19.99
CA VAL A 9 -2.17 -18.66 -19.58
C VAL A 9 -1.14 -18.41 -20.69
N ASP A 10 -0.94 -17.15 -21.04
CA ASP A 10 0.17 -16.71 -21.90
C ASP A 10 1.38 -16.37 -21.02
N PRO A 11 2.42 -17.24 -20.98
CA PRO A 11 3.57 -17.05 -20.10
C PRO A 11 4.41 -15.82 -20.49
N ALA A 12 4.42 -15.41 -21.77
CA ALA A 12 5.17 -14.24 -22.20
C ALA A 12 4.53 -12.96 -21.67
N VAL A 13 3.19 -12.89 -21.69
CA VAL A 13 2.46 -11.76 -21.08
C VAL A 13 2.63 -11.75 -19.57
N VAL A 14 2.55 -12.91 -18.89
CA VAL A 14 2.80 -12.97 -17.43
C VAL A 14 4.19 -12.46 -17.07
N ALA A 15 5.23 -12.91 -17.80
CA ALA A 15 6.59 -12.45 -17.60
C ALA A 15 6.71 -10.94 -17.83
N TYR A 16 6.11 -10.41 -18.89
CA TYR A 16 6.12 -8.97 -19.18
C TYR A 16 5.50 -8.15 -18.04
N TRP A 17 4.35 -8.59 -17.50
CA TRP A 17 3.72 -7.90 -16.36
C TRP A 17 4.61 -7.91 -15.12
N ARG A 18 5.25 -9.04 -14.81
CA ARG A 18 6.19 -9.14 -13.69
C ARG A 18 7.38 -8.20 -13.84
N GLU A 19 7.98 -8.13 -15.04
CA GLU A 19 9.18 -7.33 -15.25
C GLU A 19 8.91 -5.81 -15.24
N ASN A 20 7.68 -5.39 -15.57
CA ASN A 20 7.37 -3.97 -15.81
C ASN A 20 6.39 -3.34 -14.82
N PHE A 21 5.46 -4.10 -14.22
CA PHE A 21 4.36 -3.56 -13.42
C PHE A 21 4.22 -4.16 -12.03
N ASP A 22 4.93 -5.24 -11.70
CA ASP A 22 4.92 -5.82 -10.36
C ASP A 22 5.83 -5.00 -9.41
N ILE A 23 5.20 -4.20 -8.55
CA ILE A 23 5.91 -3.38 -7.57
C ILE A 23 6.68 -4.23 -6.54
N ALA A 24 6.17 -5.39 -6.14
CA ALA A 24 6.87 -6.27 -5.19
C ALA A 24 8.12 -6.86 -5.85
N HIS A 25 8.04 -7.25 -7.13
CA HIS A 25 9.21 -7.67 -7.90
C HIS A 25 10.23 -6.55 -8.03
N ARG A 26 9.79 -5.33 -8.37
CA ARG A 26 10.67 -4.15 -8.49
C ARG A 26 11.36 -3.82 -7.17
N MET A 27 10.63 -3.81 -6.05
CA MET A 27 11.24 -3.56 -4.73
C MET A 27 12.30 -4.61 -4.43
N LYS A 28 12.00 -5.91 -4.63
CA LYS A 28 12.96 -6.99 -4.39
C LYS A 28 14.23 -6.86 -5.23
N ARG A 29 14.10 -6.51 -6.50
CA ARG A 29 15.22 -6.43 -7.47
C ARG A 29 16.07 -5.18 -7.24
N ASP A 30 15.44 -4.03 -7.06
CA ASP A 30 16.08 -2.71 -7.16
C ASP A 30 16.26 -2.02 -5.79
N TRP A 31 15.95 -2.69 -4.67
CA TRP A 31 16.05 -2.11 -3.33
C TRP A 31 17.40 -1.43 -3.04
N PRO A 32 18.57 -1.98 -3.40
CA PRO A 32 19.85 -1.32 -3.11
C PRO A 32 19.95 0.11 -3.66
N SER A 33 19.40 0.36 -4.84
CA SER A 33 19.35 1.72 -5.41
C SER A 33 18.20 2.56 -4.89
N LEU A 34 17.06 1.94 -4.56
CA LEU A 34 15.85 2.66 -4.12
C LEU A 34 15.82 2.99 -2.62
N LYS A 35 16.59 2.26 -1.81
CA LYS A 35 16.52 2.33 -0.34
C LYS A 35 16.73 3.75 0.18
N ALA A 36 17.70 4.48 -0.35
CA ALA A 36 18.00 5.85 0.11
C ALA A 36 16.78 6.79 -0.04
N ASP A 37 15.98 6.55 -1.08
CA ASP A 37 14.82 7.38 -1.38
C ASP A 37 13.55 6.93 -0.67
N LEU A 38 13.39 5.62 -0.41
CA LEU A 38 12.11 5.04 0.01
C LEU A 38 12.07 4.53 1.46
N ASP A 39 13.22 4.21 2.07
CA ASP A 39 13.26 3.61 3.40
C ASP A 39 12.69 4.56 4.46
N GLY A 40 11.63 4.13 5.15
CA GLY A 40 10.88 4.93 6.11
C GLY A 40 9.82 5.86 5.48
N LYS A 41 9.56 5.77 4.16
CA LYS A 41 8.61 6.64 3.45
C LYS A 41 7.46 5.90 2.76
N ILE A 42 7.46 4.57 2.77
CA ILE A 42 6.37 3.77 2.18
C ILE A 42 5.30 3.53 3.23
N HIS A 43 4.10 4.06 2.96
CA HIS A 43 2.89 3.83 3.72
C HIS A 43 1.84 3.22 2.79
N LEU A 44 1.27 2.08 3.17
CA LEU A 44 0.19 1.42 2.43
C LEU A 44 -0.94 1.06 3.37
N LEU A 45 -2.15 1.49 3.03
CA LEU A 45 -3.35 1.19 3.76
C LEU A 45 -4.35 0.51 2.82
N VAL A 46 -4.94 -0.59 3.27
CA VAL A 46 -5.92 -1.36 2.50
C VAL A 46 -6.96 -1.94 3.43
N GLY A 47 -8.18 -2.16 2.95
CA GLY A 47 -9.21 -2.86 3.69
C GLY A 47 -9.10 -4.37 3.52
N THR A 48 -9.32 -5.14 4.59
CA THR A 48 -9.28 -6.61 4.52
C THR A 48 -10.46 -7.21 3.74
N ALA A 49 -11.48 -6.41 3.43
CA ALA A 49 -12.63 -6.76 2.61
C ALA A 49 -12.67 -5.92 1.32
N ASP A 50 -11.51 -5.47 0.83
CA ASP A 50 -11.40 -4.66 -0.39
C ASP A 50 -12.05 -5.39 -1.58
N THR A 51 -13.03 -4.73 -2.19
CA THR A 51 -13.87 -5.30 -3.25
C THR A 51 -13.15 -5.38 -4.60
N PHE A 52 -11.95 -4.82 -4.71
CA PHE A 52 -11.05 -4.95 -5.87
C PHE A 52 -9.94 -5.98 -5.59
N TYR A 53 -10.03 -6.72 -4.49
CA TYR A 53 -9.11 -7.81 -4.11
C TYR A 53 -7.66 -7.34 -3.90
N LEU A 54 -7.47 -6.10 -3.44
CA LEU A 54 -6.13 -5.51 -3.24
C LEU A 54 -5.43 -5.97 -1.95
N ASP A 55 -6.16 -6.51 -0.97
CA ASP A 55 -5.60 -7.02 0.30
C ASP A 55 -4.47 -8.04 0.07
N GLY A 56 -4.71 -9.05 -0.78
CA GLY A 56 -3.70 -10.08 -1.06
C GLY A 56 -2.45 -9.52 -1.76
N SER A 57 -2.61 -8.50 -2.60
CA SER A 57 -1.48 -7.84 -3.26
C SER A 57 -0.66 -7.00 -2.28
N ALA A 58 -1.34 -6.31 -1.36
CA ALA A 58 -0.71 -5.55 -0.28
C ALA A 58 0.09 -6.47 0.67
N GLN A 59 -0.46 -7.61 1.07
CA GLN A 59 0.24 -8.61 1.89
C GLN A 59 1.51 -9.15 1.19
N LYS A 60 1.43 -9.43 -0.12
CA LYS A 60 2.59 -9.86 -0.92
C LYS A 60 3.69 -8.80 -0.92
N LEU A 61 3.33 -7.53 -1.10
CA LEU A 61 4.31 -6.44 -1.05
C LEU A 61 4.91 -6.32 0.35
N GLN A 62 4.11 -6.35 1.41
CA GLN A 62 4.60 -6.29 2.79
C GLN A 62 5.65 -7.37 3.06
N ALA A 63 5.36 -8.62 2.69
CA ALA A 63 6.30 -9.74 2.90
C ALA A 63 7.65 -9.52 2.19
N VAL A 64 7.64 -8.89 1.01
CA VAL A 64 8.89 -8.50 0.32
C VAL A 64 9.63 -7.41 1.10
N MET A 65 8.93 -6.36 1.53
CA MET A 65 9.55 -5.25 2.27
C MET A 65 10.14 -5.71 3.61
N GLU A 66 9.45 -6.61 4.32
CA GLU A 66 9.94 -7.23 5.55
C GLU A 66 11.20 -8.07 5.31
N GLY A 67 11.21 -8.87 4.23
CA GLY A 67 12.39 -9.64 3.82
C GLY A 67 13.59 -8.74 3.48
N LEU A 68 13.35 -7.53 2.97
CA LEU A 68 14.37 -6.50 2.73
C LEU A 68 14.78 -5.73 3.99
N LYS A 69 14.12 -5.97 5.13
CA LYS A 69 14.24 -5.21 6.38
C LYS A 69 14.02 -3.70 6.18
N ALA A 70 13.14 -3.35 5.25
CA ALA A 70 12.77 -1.97 4.99
C ALA A 70 11.88 -1.43 6.12
N LYS A 71 12.03 -0.15 6.44
CA LYS A 71 11.12 0.57 7.32
C LYS A 71 9.90 0.99 6.50
N THR A 72 8.75 0.38 6.79
CA THR A 72 7.50 0.64 6.09
C THR A 72 6.32 0.59 7.04
N ASP A 73 5.21 1.20 6.65
CA ASP A 73 3.97 1.23 7.42
C ASP A 73 2.82 0.63 6.60
N PHE A 74 2.49 -0.63 6.89
CA PHE A 74 1.38 -1.34 6.26
C PHE A 74 0.23 -1.48 7.26
N ARG A 75 -0.97 -1.02 6.90
CA ARG A 75 -2.16 -1.11 7.74
C ARG A 75 -3.31 -1.78 7.01
N PHE A 76 -3.75 -2.91 7.56
CA PHE A 76 -4.87 -3.69 7.05
C PHE A 76 -6.11 -3.39 7.91
N ILE A 77 -7.04 -2.62 7.36
CA ILE A 77 -8.20 -2.11 8.09
C ILE A 77 -9.33 -3.15 8.00
N SER A 78 -9.64 -3.74 9.15
CA SER A 78 -10.61 -4.84 9.23
C SER A 78 -11.99 -4.45 8.70
N ASN A 79 -12.58 -5.33 7.89
CA ASN A 79 -13.91 -5.21 7.30
C ASN A 79 -14.14 -3.98 6.41
N LYS A 80 -13.07 -3.30 5.98
CA LYS A 80 -13.16 -2.20 5.01
C LYS A 80 -13.11 -2.69 3.58
N THR A 81 -13.97 -2.12 2.76
CA THR A 81 -14.05 -2.27 1.31
C THR A 81 -13.28 -1.15 0.62
N HIS A 82 -13.23 -1.20 -0.71
CA HIS A 82 -12.58 -0.17 -1.51
C HIS A 82 -13.20 1.23 -1.33
N PHE A 83 -14.52 1.29 -1.10
CA PHE A 83 -15.28 2.55 -1.10
C PHE A 83 -15.55 3.15 0.28
N ASP A 84 -15.27 2.42 1.36
CA ASP A 84 -15.48 2.90 2.73
C ASP A 84 -14.22 2.88 3.60
N LEU A 85 -13.05 2.62 2.99
CA LEU A 85 -11.75 2.56 3.67
C LEU A 85 -11.51 3.77 4.58
N TYR A 86 -11.88 4.97 4.12
CA TYR A 86 -11.61 6.20 4.85
C TYR A 86 -12.57 6.47 6.02
N GLN A 87 -13.72 5.79 6.06
CA GLN A 87 -14.78 6.07 7.02
C GLN A 87 -14.50 5.43 8.38
N GLN A 88 -14.59 6.22 9.45
CA GLN A 88 -14.64 5.73 10.84
C GLN A 88 -15.80 6.42 11.57
N GLY A 89 -16.71 5.63 12.15
CA GLY A 89 -17.96 6.15 12.72
C GLY A 89 -18.77 6.96 11.70
N GLU A 90 -19.19 8.16 12.09
CA GLU A 90 -19.93 9.10 11.24
C GLU A 90 -19.03 9.91 10.29
N ASN A 91 -17.71 9.94 10.53
CA ASN A 91 -16.78 10.69 9.70
C ASN A 91 -16.27 9.85 8.52
N LYS A 92 -16.75 10.17 7.32
CA LYS A 92 -16.38 9.50 6.06
C LYS A 92 -14.92 9.68 5.64
N MET A 93 -14.21 10.66 6.20
CA MET A 93 -12.82 11.00 5.86
C MET A 93 -11.86 10.86 7.05
N ALA A 94 -12.28 10.18 8.13
CA ALA A 94 -11.49 10.08 9.36
C ALA A 94 -10.06 9.56 9.14
N LEU A 95 -9.90 8.51 8.33
CA LEU A 95 -8.57 7.98 8.04
C LEU A 95 -7.72 8.95 7.20
N LEU A 96 -8.33 9.70 6.28
CA LEU A 96 -7.62 10.69 5.48
C LEU A 96 -7.13 11.85 6.37
N ASP A 97 -7.96 12.30 7.30
CA ASP A 97 -7.59 13.29 8.32
C ASP A 97 -6.39 12.78 9.14
N GLN A 98 -6.45 11.52 9.60
CA GLN A 98 -5.36 10.86 10.33
C GLN A 98 -4.06 10.83 9.52
N ILE A 99 -4.09 10.32 8.28
CA ILE A 99 -2.92 10.26 7.39
C ILE A 99 -2.32 11.65 7.20
N SER A 100 -3.17 12.65 6.98
CA SER A 100 -2.74 14.03 6.75
C SER A 100 -1.97 14.59 7.96
N TRP A 101 -2.44 14.30 9.18
CA TRP A 101 -1.76 14.71 10.41
C TRP A 101 -0.46 13.92 10.67
N GLU A 102 -0.43 12.64 10.34
CA GLU A 102 0.81 11.83 10.41
C GLU A 102 1.87 12.38 9.45
N MET A 103 1.50 12.66 8.21
CA MET A 103 2.38 13.31 7.22
C MET A 103 2.83 14.70 7.68
N TYR A 104 1.91 15.48 8.25
CA TYR A 104 2.21 16.80 8.78
C TYR A 104 3.24 16.74 9.91
N ALA A 105 3.10 15.79 10.84
CA ALA A 105 4.03 15.62 11.96
C ALA A 105 5.44 15.26 11.48
N VAL A 106 5.56 14.44 10.43
CA VAL A 106 6.86 14.15 9.80
C VAL A 106 7.45 15.39 9.12
N ALA A 107 6.63 16.15 8.39
CA ALA A 107 7.07 17.35 7.69
C ALA A 107 7.40 18.54 8.61
N ARG A 108 6.74 18.63 9.78
CA ARG A 108 6.85 19.76 10.72
C ARG A 108 6.93 19.27 12.17
N PRO A 109 8.04 18.64 12.57
CA PRO A 109 8.17 18.04 13.91
C PRO A 109 8.09 19.05 15.06
N ASN A 110 8.39 20.34 14.80
CA ASN A 110 8.36 21.41 15.79
C ASN A 110 7.07 22.25 15.78
N SER A 111 6.03 21.80 15.06
CA SER A 111 4.75 22.52 15.01
C SER A 111 3.91 22.24 16.25
N ASP A 112 3.35 23.29 16.84
CA ASP A 112 2.39 23.19 17.95
C ASP A 112 0.97 22.82 17.51
N LEU A 113 0.66 22.92 16.21
CA LEU A 113 -0.63 22.49 15.67
C LEU A 113 -0.87 20.99 15.92
N LYS A 114 -2.08 20.67 16.40
CA LYS A 114 -2.56 19.31 16.66
C LYS A 114 -3.89 19.06 15.96
N PRO A 115 -4.23 17.79 15.67
CA PRO A 115 -5.57 17.43 15.24
C PRO A 115 -6.61 17.98 16.22
N THR A 116 -7.62 18.67 15.72
CA THR A 116 -8.80 18.99 16.52
C THR A 116 -9.61 17.72 16.71
N ALA A 117 -9.98 17.40 17.95
CA ALA A 117 -10.89 16.29 18.22
C ALA A 117 -12.23 16.55 17.50
N LYS A 118 -12.64 15.60 16.65
CA LYS A 118 -13.96 15.56 16.04
C LYS A 118 -14.79 14.49 16.73
#